data_AF-A0A820N6S6-F1
#
_entry.id   AF-A0A820N6S6-F1
#
_cell.length_a   1.000
_cell.length_b   1.000
_cell.length_c   1.000
_cell.angle_alpha   90.00
_cell.angle_beta   90.00
_cell.angle_gamma   90.00
#
_symmetry.space_group_name_H-M   'P 1'
#
loop_
_entity.id
_entity.type
_entity.pdbx_description
1 polymer ?
#
loop_
_entity_poly.entity_id
_entity_poly.type
_entity_poly.pdbx_seq_one_letter_code
_entity_poly.pdbx_strand_id
1 'polypeptide(L)'
;MLLNNNLTATQIEPWFIPMDILQVICTTFAVILALIFLFIIIFEKTCHTIPMLLVANSFLAEFVFGCAMLFLAVFTLHNDLKQIQFYDPC
;
A
#
# COMPACT_ATOMS: atom_id res chain seq x y z
N MET A 1 -39.75 1.10 -23.20
CA MET A 1 -38.58 0.36 -22.73
C MET A 1 -37.93 1.21 -21.64
N LEU A 2 -38.37 1.01 -20.40
CA LEU A 2 -37.89 1.75 -19.24
C LEU A 2 -36.46 1.29 -18.93
N LEU A 3 -35.48 2.12 -19.24
CA LEU A 3 -34.09 1.87 -18.88
C LEU A 3 -33.99 1.99 -17.36
N ASN A 4 -33.81 0.84 -16.72
CA ASN A 4 -33.67 0.67 -15.29
C ASN A 4 -32.37 1.37 -14.84
N ASN A 5 -32.47 2.56 -14.26
CA ASN A 5 -31.34 3.38 -13.76
C ASN A 5 -30.61 2.75 -12.56
N ASN A 6 -30.85 1.47 -12.25
CA ASN A 6 -30.34 0.77 -11.07
C ASN A 6 -29.06 -0.04 -11.35
N LEU A 7 -28.41 0.14 -12.50
CA LEU A 7 -27.42 -0.81 -13.01
C LEU A 7 -25.94 -0.50 -12.74
N THR A 8 -25.59 0.55 -11.99
CA THR A 8 -24.17 0.79 -11.63
C THR A 8 -23.99 1.41 -10.24
N ALA A 9 -24.78 1.00 -9.25
CA ALA A 9 -24.30 1.13 -7.87
C ALA A 9 -23.29 -0.01 -7.68
N THR A 10 -22.01 0.27 -7.89
CA THR A 10 -20.91 -0.63 -7.51
C THR A 10 -21.10 -0.92 -6.02
N GLN A 11 -21.62 -2.11 -5.71
CA GLN A 11 -21.82 -2.55 -4.34
C GLN A 11 -20.43 -2.74 -3.75
N ILE A 12 -19.95 -1.78 -2.95
CA ILE A 12 -18.72 -1.93 -2.19
C ILE A 12 -19.00 -3.03 -1.18
N GLU A 13 -18.32 -4.16 -1.32
CA GLU A 13 -18.45 -5.23 -0.35
C GLU A 13 -17.88 -4.72 1.00
N PRO A 14 -18.58 -4.90 2.13
CA PRO A 14 -18.23 -4.23 3.40
C PRO A 14 -16.87 -4.65 3.97
N TRP A 15 -16.27 -5.73 3.46
CA TRP A 15 -14.95 -6.21 3.87
C TRP A 15 -13.80 -5.54 3.09
N PHE A 16 -14.07 -4.76 2.04
CA PHE A 16 -13.06 -4.10 1.23
C PHE A 16 -12.28 -3.04 2.01
N ILE A 17 -12.98 -2.21 2.80
CA ILE A 17 -12.37 -1.14 3.60
C ILE A 17 -11.44 -1.70 4.71
N PRO A 18 -11.86 -2.70 5.51
CA PRO A 18 -10.94 -3.38 6.43
C PRO A 18 -9.69 -3.95 5.74
N MET A 19 -9.82 -4.50 4.53
CA MET A 19 -8.69 -5.05 3.79
C MET A 19 -7.74 -3.97 3.29
N ASP A 20 -8.26 -2.84 2.83
CA ASP A 20 -7.43 -1.70 2.42
C ASP A 20 -6.66 -1.11 3.60
N ILE A 21 -7.31 -0.99 4.76
CA ILE A 21 -6.65 -0.57 6.01
C ILE A 21 -5.54 -1.56 6.40
N LEU A 22 -5.82 -2.86 6.32
CA LEU A 22 -4.83 -3.91 6.60
C LEU A 22 -3.65 -3.82 5.61
N GLN A 23 -3.91 -3.60 4.32
CA GLN A 23 -2.89 -3.42 3.30
C GLN A 23 -2.02 -2.19 3.59
N VAL A 24 -2.60 -1.05 3.97
CA VAL A 24 -1.85 0.15 4.37
C VAL A 24 -0.93 -0.16 5.56
N ILE A 25 -1.44 -0.85 6.59
CA ILE A 25 -0.64 -1.21 7.78
C ILE A 25 0.52 -2.14 7.39
N CYS A 26 0.24 -3.22 6.66
CA CYS A 26 1.25 -4.19 6.25
C CYS A 26 2.34 -3.55 5.36
N THR A 27 1.95 -2.74 4.38
CA THR A 27 2.90 -2.04 3.49
C THR A 27 3.73 -1.02 4.24
N THR A 28 3.16 -0.31 5.21
CA THR A 28 3.90 0.61 6.10
C THR A 28 4.98 -0.13 6.88
N PHE A 29 4.66 -1.28 7.47
CA PHE A 29 5.65 -2.10 8.17
C PHE A 29 6.77 -2.59 7.25
N ALA A 30 6.43 -3.05 6.03
CA ALA A 30 7.42 -3.49 5.06
C ALA A 30 8.40 -2.36 4.68
N VAL A 31 7.88 -1.15 4.41
CA VAL A 31 8.71 0.04 4.09
C VAL A 31 9.64 0.40 5.26
N ILE A 32 9.14 0.38 6.50
CA ILE A 32 9.97 0.67 7.69
C ILE A 32 11.07 -0.38 7.86
N LEU A 33 10.76 -1.66 7.72
CA LEU A 33 11.75 -2.73 7.81
C LEU A 33 12.82 -2.59 6.72
N ALA A 34 12.42 -2.33 5.48
CA ALA A 34 13.36 -2.10 4.37
C ALA A 34 14.32 -0.93 4.66
N LEU A 35 13.82 0.17 5.22
CA LEU A 35 14.65 1.31 5.64
C LEU A 35 15.63 0.94 6.75
N ILE A 36 15.20 0.18 7.77
CA ILE A 36 16.06 -0.27 8.86
C ILE A 36 17.19 -1.15 8.31
N PHE A 37 16.88 -2.11 7.43
CA PHE A 37 17.91 -2.97 6.82
C PHE A 37 18.88 -2.19 5.94
N LEU A 38 18.40 -1.24 5.12
CA LEU A 38 19.26 -0.36 4.34
C LEU A 38 20.18 0.46 5.24
N PHE A 39 19.67 0.98 6.36
CA PHE A 39 20.48 1.73 7.32
C PHE A 39 21.57 0.83 7.93
N ILE A 40 21.23 -0.37 8.40
CA ILE A 40 22.22 -1.31 8.95
C ILE A 40 23.32 -1.60 7.92
N ILE A 41 22.97 -1.88 6.67
CA ILE A 41 23.94 -2.19 5.61
C ILE A 41 24.89 -1.01 5.35
N ILE A 42 24.41 0.24 5.40
CA ILE A 42 25.22 1.44 5.14
C ILE A 42 26.17 1.74 6.30
N PHE A 43 25.72 1.57 7.56
CA PHE A 43 26.49 1.94 8.74
C PHE A 43 27.48 0.85 9.19
N GLU A 44 27.17 -0.42 8.92
CA GLU A 44 27.96 -1.55 9.37
C GLU A 44 29.01 -1.96 8.33
N LYS A 45 30.28 -1.58 8.56
CA LYS A 45 31.39 -1.84 7.62
C LYS A 45 31.61 -3.34 7.31
N THR A 46 31.21 -4.23 8.20
CA THR A 46 31.25 -5.70 8.01
C THR A 46 30.23 -6.18 6.97
N CYS A 47 29.20 -5.37 6.66
CA CYS A 47 28.19 -5.64 5.65
C CYS A 47 28.62 -5.24 4.23
N HIS A 48 29.82 -4.69 4.01
CA HIS A 48 30.29 -4.29 2.67
C HIS A 48 30.87 -5.47 1.85
N THR A 49 30.12 -6.57 1.80
CA THR A 49 30.46 -7.72 0.94
C THR A 49 29.60 -7.70 -0.33
N ILE A 50 30.12 -8.25 -1.43
CA ILE A 50 29.39 -8.36 -2.72
C ILE A 50 27.98 -8.96 -2.54
N PRO A 51 27.76 -10.07 -1.81
CA PRO A 51 26.41 -10.61 -1.62
C PRO A 51 25.49 -9.66 -0.84
N MET A 52 26.00 -8.96 0.16
CA MET A 52 25.20 -8.03 0.96
C MET A 52 24.81 -6.78 0.17
N LEU A 53 25.62 -6.35 -0.81
CA LEU A 53 25.26 -5.28 -1.74
C LEU A 53 24.08 -5.68 -2.64
N LEU A 54 24.01 -6.94 -3.05
CA LEU A 54 22.87 -7.47 -3.83
C LEU A 54 21.59 -7.51 -2.97
N VAL A 55 21.72 -7.87 -1.69
CA VAL A 55 20.63 -7.81 -0.72
C VAL A 55 20.17 -6.36 -0.52
N ALA A 56 21.11 -5.41 -0.41
CA ALA A 56 20.78 -3.98 -0.32
C ALA A 56 19.98 -3.49 -1.54
N ASN A 57 20.34 -3.93 -2.75
CA ASN A 57 19.58 -3.59 -3.96
C ASN A 57 18.15 -4.15 -3.92
N SER A 58 17.97 -5.33 -3.34
CA SER A 58 16.63 -5.93 -3.17
C SER A 58 15.79 -5.12 -2.18
N PHE A 59 16.37 -4.71 -1.04
CA PHE A 59 15.70 -3.82 -0.08
C PHE A 59 15.43 -2.43 -0.65
N LEU A 60 16.31 -1.90 -1.49
CA LEU A 60 16.08 -0.63 -2.18
C LEU A 60 14.91 -0.74 -3.17
N ALA A 61 14.82 -1.83 -3.93
CA ALA A 61 13.69 -2.09 -4.82
C ALA A 61 12.38 -2.26 -4.03
N GLU A 62 12.41 -3.01 -2.92
CA GLU A 62 11.26 -3.16 -2.01
C GLU A 62 10.84 -1.83 -1.40
N PHE A 63 11.79 -0.97 -1.03
CA PHE A 63 11.50 0.36 -0.51
C PHE A 63 10.80 1.24 -1.55
N VAL A 64 11.32 1.32 -2.78
CA VAL A 64 10.73 2.13 -3.85
C VAL A 64 9.34 1.60 -4.23
N PHE A 65 9.22 0.28 -4.41
CA PHE A 65 7.96 -0.37 -4.73
C PHE A 65 6.94 -0.21 -3.59
N GLY A 66 7.37 -0.41 -2.35
CA GLY A 66 6.55 -0.26 -1.16
C GLY A 66 6.02 1.16 -1.00
N CYS A 67 6.84 2.19 -1.26
CA CYS A 67 6.38 3.57 -1.29
C CYS A 67 5.29 3.81 -2.34
N ALA A 68 5.46 3.28 -3.55
CA ALA A 68 4.47 3.40 -4.62
C ALA A 68 3.15 2.67 -4.26
N MET A 69 3.25 1.47 -3.71
CA MET A 69 2.11 0.69 -3.25
C MET A 69 1.37 1.35 -2.08
N LEU A 70 2.10 1.96 -1.16
CA LEU A 70 1.50 2.70 -0.03
C LEU A 70 0.74 3.93 -0.53
N PHE A 71 1.30 4.67 -1.47
CA PHE A 71 0.60 5.79 -2.11
C PHE A 71 -0.69 5.34 -2.80
N LEU A 72 -0.63 4.25 -3.55
CA LEU A 72 -1.81 3.67 -4.20
C LEU A 72 -2.85 3.22 -3.19
N ALA A 73 -2.45 2.49 -2.13
CA ALA A 73 -3.36 1.98 -1.11
C ALA A 73 -4.07 3.11 -0.35
N VAL A 74 -3.34 4.18 0.01
CA VAL A 74 -3.92 5.38 0.63
C VAL A 74 -4.88 6.07 -0.32
N PHE A 75 -4.55 6.17 -1.61
CA PHE A 75 -5.42 6.79 -2.61
C PHE A 75 -6.71 5.98 -2.82
N THR A 76 -6.61 4.66 -2.91
CA THR A 76 -7.77 3.76 -3.00
C THR A 76 -8.66 3.91 -1.76
N LEU A 77 -8.09 3.78 -0.56
CA LEU A 77 -8.85 3.93 0.69
C LEU A 77 -9.54 5.29 0.78
N HIS A 78 -8.88 6.37 0.35
CA HIS A 78 -9.48 7.70 0.32
C HIS A 78 -10.66 7.82 -0.64
N ASN A 79 -10.56 7.18 -1.82
CA ASN A 79 -11.65 7.16 -2.79
C ASN A 79 -12.82 6.30 -2.31
N ASP A 80 -12.51 5.15 -1.71
CA ASP A 80 -13.52 4.22 -1.18
C ASP A 80 -14.29 4.86 -0.03
N LEU A 81 -13.59 5.56 0.89
CA LEU A 81 -14.24 6.33 1.95
C LEU A 81 -15.12 7.47 1.41
N LYS A 82 -14.65 8.17 0.36
CA LYS A 82 -15.47 9.19 -0.31
C LYS A 82 -16.72 8.60 -0.93
N GLN A 83 -16.63 7.44 -1.58
CA GLN A 83 -17.77 6.80 -2.23
C GLN A 83 -18.88 6.46 -1.22
N ILE A 84 -18.53 6.07 0.01
CA ILE A 84 -19.50 5.87 1.10
C ILE A 84 -20.20 7.17 1.48
N GLN A 85 -19.43 8.27 1.64
CA GLN A 85 -20.00 9.58 2.01
C GLN A 85 -21.01 10.11 0.98
N PHE A 86 -20.83 9.80 -0.31
CA PHE A 86 -21.79 10.18 -1.37
C PHE A 86 -22.95 9.20 -1.51
N TYR A 87 -22.83 7.95 -1.04
CA TYR A 87 -23.88 6.94 -1.07
C TYR A 87 -24.89 7.07 0.09
N ASP A 88 -24.57 7.84 1.14
CA ASP A 88 -25.51 8.23 2.19
C ASP A 88 -26.08 9.65 1.96
N PRO A 89 -27.04 9.86 1.03
CA PRO A 89 -27.87 11.05 1.04
C PRO A 89 -28.97 10.87 2.10
N CYS A 90 -28.81 11.54 3.25
CA CYS A 90 -29.95 11.98 4.05
C CYS A 90 -30.61 13.19 3.37
#